data_AF-A0ABD0PYQ5-F1
#
_entry.id   AF-A0ABD0PYQ5-F1
#
_cell.length_a   1.000
_cell.length_b   1.000
_cell.length_c   1.000
_cell.angle_alpha   90.00
_cell.angle_beta   90.00
_cell.angle_gamma   90.00
#
_symmetry.space_group_name_H-M   'P 1'
#
loop_
_entity.id
_entity.type
_entity.pdbx_description
1 polymer ?
#
loop_
_entity_poly.entity_id
_entity_poly.type
_entity_poly.pdbx_seq_one_letter_code
_entity_poly.pdbx_strand_id
1 'polypeptide(L)' 'MSDTCVPSYSCGTYVPLWLNGAHPTVKDGVVTRDVCGSWSNNCCYLQINPIKVKACPG' A
#
# COMPACT_ATOMS: atom_id res chain seq x y z
N MET A 1 4.74 -4.56 2.93
CA MET A 1 3.31 -4.93 2.90
C MET A 1 2.86 -4.90 4.33
N SER A 2 1.76 -4.24 4.65
CA SER A 2 1.29 -4.32 6.03
C SER A 2 0.65 -5.70 6.19
N ASP A 3 1.30 -6.60 6.91
CA ASP A 3 0.74 -7.92 7.24
C ASP A 3 -0.50 -7.79 8.15
N THR A 4 -0.71 -6.60 8.71
CA THR A 4 -1.82 -6.23 9.57
C THR A 4 -2.47 -4.92 9.10
N CYS A 5 -3.76 -4.72 9.35
CA CYS A 5 -4.41 -3.47 9.01
C CYS A 5 -3.78 -2.29 9.77
N VAL A 6 -3.37 -1.24 9.05
CA VAL A 6 -2.90 -0.01 9.69
C VAL A 6 -4.11 0.78 10.21
N PRO A 7 -4.22 1.09 11.51
CA PRO A 7 -5.35 1.86 12.04
C PRO A 7 -5.40 3.28 11.45
N SER A 8 -6.59 3.84 11.26
CA SER A 8 -6.74 5.26 10.90
C SER A 8 -6.03 6.17 11.91
N TYR A 9 -5.63 7.38 11.49
CA TYR A 9 -4.85 8.32 12.32
C TYR A 9 -3.42 7.85 12.71
N SER A 10 -2.87 6.85 12.01
CA SER A 10 -1.50 6.37 12.19
C SER A 10 -0.53 7.01 11.20
N CYS A 11 0.78 6.87 11.43
CA CYS A 11 1.83 7.29 10.50
C CYS A 11 1.80 8.79 10.11
N GLY A 12 1.19 9.65 10.95
CA GLY A 12 1.10 11.09 10.71
C GLY A 12 0.05 11.51 9.67
N THR A 13 -0.90 10.63 9.33
CA THR A 13 -2.00 10.93 8.40
C THR A 13 -3.33 10.44 8.94
N TYR A 14 -4.43 11.08 8.54
CA TYR A 14 -5.79 10.63 8.81
C TYR A 14 -6.08 9.26 8.17
N VAL A 15 -5.61 9.09 6.94
CA VAL A 15 -5.83 7.89 6.13
C VAL A 15 -4.48 7.30 5.75
N PRO A 16 -3.94 6.33 6.53
CA PRO A 16 -2.70 5.65 6.17
C PRO A 16 -2.91 4.80 4.93
N LEU A 17 -1.93 4.85 4.03
CA LEU A 17 -1.94 4.18 2.73
C LEU A 17 -0.86 3.08 2.68
N TRP A 18 -1.14 1.99 1.96
CA TRP A 18 -0.17 0.93 1.69
C TRP A 18 -0.42 0.22 0.37
N LEU A 19 0.63 -0.45 -0.14
CA LEU A 19 0.51 -1.33 -1.28
C LEU A 19 -0.32 -2.56 -0.93
N ASN A 20 -1.39 -2.80 -1.69
CA ASN A 20 -2.17 -4.02 -1.62
C ASN A 20 -1.42 -5.15 -2.39
N GLY A 21 -0.40 -5.70 -1.74
CA GLY A 21 0.43 -6.78 -2.29
C GLY A 21 1.87 -6.77 -1.76
N ALA A 22 2.59 -7.88 -1.94
CA ALA A 22 3.96 -8.05 -1.44
C ALA A 22 4.93 -7.11 -2.16
N HIS A 23 5.89 -6.49 -1.50
CA HIS A 23 6.80 -5.56 -2.20
C HIS A 23 7.47 -6.27 -3.39
N PRO A 24 7.57 -5.62 -4.57
CA PRO A 24 8.28 -6.22 -5.69
C PRO A 24 9.72 -6.51 -5.29
N THR A 25 10.27 -7.57 -5.85
CA THR A 25 11.71 -7.81 -5.84
C THR A 25 12.36 -7.10 -7.02
N VAL A 26 13.69 -6.95 -7.01
CA VAL A 26 14.41 -6.33 -8.14
C VAL A 26 14.19 -7.11 -9.45
N LYS A 27 13.97 -8.45 -9.36
CA LYS A 27 13.71 -9.32 -10.52
C LYS A 27 12.33 -9.09 -11.15
N ASP A 28 11.36 -8.61 -10.38
CA ASP A 28 9.99 -8.39 -10.87
C ASP A 28 9.88 -7.16 -11.78
N GLY A 29 10.88 -6.27 -11.77
CA GLY A 29 10.86 -5.06 -12.57
C GLY A 29 9.78 -4.07 -12.13
N VAL A 30 9.10 -3.45 -13.10
CA VAL A 30 7.98 -2.53 -12.85
C VAL A 30 6.68 -3.35 -12.83
N VAL A 31 5.99 -3.32 -11.69
CA VAL A 31 4.70 -4.00 -11.50
C VAL A 31 3.60 -2.99 -11.20
N THR A 32 2.38 -3.32 -11.59
CA THR A 32 1.19 -2.56 -11.22
C THR A 32 0.67 -3.05 -9.88
N ARG A 33 0.37 -2.13 -8.95
CA ARG A 33 -0.20 -2.46 -7.64
C ARG A 33 -1.32 -1.51 -7.25
N ASP A 34 -2.33 -2.08 -6.64
CA ASP A 34 -3.39 -1.31 -5.99
C ASP A 34 -2.87 -0.74 -4.66
N VAL A 35 -3.46 0.37 -4.25
CA VAL A 35 -3.17 1.01 -2.97
C VAL A 35 -4.45 1.05 -2.15
N CYS A 36 -4.36 0.58 -0.92
CA CYS A 36 -5.43 0.63 0.06
C CYS A 36 -5.20 1.77 1.04
N GLY A 37 -6.29 2.39 1.50
CA GLY A 37 -6.29 3.34 2.60
C GLY A 37 -7.27 2.95 3.70
N SER A 38 -6.81 3.03 4.95
CA SER A 38 -7.59 2.66 6.14
C SER A 38 -8.49 3.80 6.61
N TRP A 39 -9.81 3.56 6.62
CA TRP A 39 -10.77 4.52 7.16
C TRP A 39 -12.01 3.81 7.72
N SER A 40 -12.61 4.38 8.78
CA SER A 40 -13.89 3.91 9.34
C SER A 40 -13.94 2.40 9.64
N ASN A 41 -12.90 1.86 10.28
CA ASN A 41 -12.72 0.43 10.58
C ASN A 41 -12.69 -0.50 9.35
N ASN A 42 -12.60 0.04 8.14
CA ASN A 42 -12.32 -0.71 6.93
C ASN A 42 -10.88 -0.46 6.51
N CYS A 43 -10.10 -1.55 6.46
CA CYS A 43 -8.69 -1.49 6.12
C CYS A 43 -8.46 -1.06 4.66
N CYS A 44 -9.35 -1.38 3.73
CA CYS A 44 -9.25 -0.91 2.36
C CYS A 44 -10.51 -0.13 2.00
N TYR A 45 -10.77 0.95 2.75
CA TYR A 45 -11.89 1.83 2.48
C TYR A 45 -11.63 2.67 1.22
N LEU A 46 -10.45 3.28 1.14
CA LEU A 46 -10.01 3.96 -0.07
C LEU A 46 -9.27 2.99 -0.97
N GLN A 47 -9.84 2.71 -2.14
CA GLN A 47 -9.15 2.04 -3.23
C GLN A 47 -8.66 3.11 -4.19
N ILE A 48 -7.34 3.29 -4.25
CA ILE A 48 -6.73 4.26 -5.17
C ILE A 48 -6.41 3.55 -6.49
N ASN A 49 -6.49 4.31 -7.59
CA ASN A 49 -6.09 3.85 -8.92
C ASN A 49 -4.74 3.11 -8.87
N PRO A 50 -4.59 2.01 -9.64
CA PRO A 50 -3.36 1.23 -9.63
C PRO A 50 -2.14 2.08 -10.00
N ILE A 51 -1.07 1.92 -9.23
CA ILE A 51 0.20 2.62 -9.46
C ILE A 51 1.27 1.66 -9.99
N LYS A 52 2.27 2.22 -10.67
CA LYS A 52 3.45 1.46 -11.09
C LYS A 52 4.54 1.58 -10.02
N VAL A 53 5.05 0.45 -9.55
CA VAL A 53 6.11 0.37 -8.53
C VAL A 53 7.21 -0.59 -8.98
N LYS A 54 8.44 -0.33 -8.55
CA LYS A 54 9.58 -1.22 -8.75
C LYS A 54 10.46 -1.23 -7.51
N ALA A 55 11.15 -2.33 -7.27
CA ALA A 55 12.28 -2.33 -6.33
C ALA A 55 13.53 -1.80 -7.02
N CYS A 56 14.29 -0.98 -6.30
CA CYS A 56 15.61 -0.52 -6.70
C CYS A 56 16.68 -1.34 -5.97
N PRO A 57 17.84 -1.61 -6.59
CA PRO A 57 19.00 -2.06 -5.85
C PRO A 57 19.36 -1.02 -4.79
N GLY A 58 19.70 -1.48 -3.59
CA GLY A 58 20.09 -0.65 -2.44
C GLY A 58 21.47 -0.04 -2.59
#